data_AF-A0ABD6PTI6-F1
#
_entry.id   AF-A0ABD6PTI6-F1
#
_cell.length_a   1.000
_cell.length_b   1.000
_cell.length_c   1.000
_cell.angle_alpha   90.00
_cell.angle_beta   90.00
_cell.angle_gamma   90.00
#
_symmetry.space_group_name_H-M   'P 1'
#
loop_
_entity.id
_entity.type
_entity.pdbx_description
1 polymer ?
#
loop_
_entity_poly.entity_id
_entity_poly.type
_entity_poly.pdbx_seq_one_letter_code
_entity_poly.pdbx_strand_id
1 'polypeptide(L)' 'MNEYTFSYRFDGKSWSLSIWADSPEEARAKFRAAQENAQYDGEVVTKIYTFVNISWVKKLYRRIKYLMGIKE' A
#
# COMPACT_ATOMS: atom_id res chain seq x y z
N MET A 1 1.46 -1.30 -15.91
CA MET A 1 2.13 -1.11 -14.61
C MET A 1 2.57 -2.41 -13.98
N ASN A 2 3.84 -2.44 -13.57
CA ASN A 2 4.45 -3.46 -12.74
C ASN A 2 4.88 -2.83 -11.41
N GLU A 3 5.07 -3.68 -10.39
CA GLU A 3 5.63 -3.28 -9.11
C GLU A 3 7.16 -3.47 -9.13
N TYR A 4 7.91 -2.41 -8.88
CA TYR A 4 9.38 -2.43 -8.84
C TYR A 4 9.87 -2.24 -7.41
N THR A 5 10.83 -3.04 -6.99
CA THR A 5 11.37 -3.03 -5.61
C THR A 5 12.71 -2.31 -5.53
N PHE A 6 12.87 -1.49 -4.50
CA PHE A 6 14.11 -0.77 -4.17
C PHE A 6 14.60 -1.24 -2.80
N SER A 7 15.83 -1.73 -2.75
CA SER A 7 16.49 -2.10 -1.48
C SER A 7 17.30 -0.93 -0.95
N TYR A 8 17.24 -0.70 0.36
CA TYR A 8 17.97 0.38 1.02
C TYR A 8 18.38 0.00 2.45
N ARG A 9 19.26 0.81 3.05
CA ARG A 9 19.77 0.61 4.41
C ARG A 9 19.21 1.70 5.32
N PHE A 10 18.68 1.30 6.47
CA PHE A 10 18.21 2.20 7.52
C PHE A 10 18.42 1.52 8.87
N ASP A 11 19.02 2.23 9.83
CA ASP A 11 19.32 1.74 11.18
C ASP A 11 20.09 0.40 11.19
N GLY A 12 21.13 0.30 10.38
CA GLY A 12 21.96 -0.91 10.27
C GLY A 12 21.26 -2.15 9.69
N LYS A 13 20.00 -2.03 9.27
CA LYS A 13 19.17 -3.11 8.70
C LYS A 13 18.89 -2.86 7.22
N SER A 14 18.57 -3.93 6.51
CA SER A 14 18.17 -3.88 5.10
C SER A 14 16.66 -3.86 5.01
N TRP A 15 16.15 -2.92 4.23
CA TRP A 15 14.74 -2.71 3.99
C TRP A 15 14.45 -2.71 2.50
N SER A 16 13.19 -2.94 2.16
CA SER A 16 12.71 -2.79 0.79
C SER A 16 11.43 -1.97 0.78
N LEU A 17 11.26 -1.20 -0.29
CA LEU A 17 10.00 -0.56 -0.64
C LEU A 17 9.68 -0.86 -2.09
N SER A 18 8.40 -0.77 -2.44
CA SER A 18 7.93 -1.00 -3.79
C SER A 18 7.22 0.23 -4.36
N ILE A 19 7.40 0.45 -5.66
CA ILE A 19 6.79 1.55 -6.42
C ILE A 19 6.18 0.98 -7.70
N TRP A 20 4.94 1.37 -7.98
CA TRP A 20 4.25 1.01 -9.23
C TRP A 20 4.64 1.97 -10.35
N ALA A 21 5.05 1.40 -11.49
CA ALA A 21 5.44 2.14 -12.68
C ALA A 21 5.23 1.30 -13.94
N ASP A 22 5.25 1.93 -15.12
CA ASP A 22 5.17 1.26 -16.41
C ASP A 22 6.55 0.82 -16.92
N SER A 23 7.63 1.43 -16.43
CA SER A 23 9.01 1.04 -16.76
C SER A 23 9.96 1.15 -15.56
N PRO A 24 11.13 0.47 -15.60
CA PRO A 24 12.17 0.65 -14.59
C PRO A 24 12.70 2.10 -14.51
N GLU A 25 12.71 2.83 -15.62
CA GLU A 25 13.15 4.22 -15.70
C GLU A 25 12.18 5.14 -14.96
N GLU A 26 10.87 4.94 -15.18
CA GLU A 26 9.83 5.66 -14.47
C GLU A 26 9.85 5.31 -12.97
N ALA A 27 10.04 4.04 -12.61
CA ALA A 27 10.17 3.63 -11.21
C ALA A 27 11.33 4.36 -10.50
N ARG A 28 12.49 4.47 -11.16
CA ARG A 28 13.65 5.22 -10.64
C ARG A 28 13.38 6.72 -10.54
N ALA A 29 12.66 7.30 -11.50
CA ALA A 29 12.28 8.71 -11.46
C ALA A 29 11.30 9.00 -10.30
N LYS A 30 10.29 8.15 -10.11
CA LYS A 30 9.36 8.21 -8.97
C LYS A 30 10.06 8.05 -7.63
N PHE A 31 11.03 7.14 -7.53
CA PHE A 31 11.84 6.97 -6.32
C PHE A 31 12.58 8.26 -5.95
N ARG A 32 13.26 8.90 -6.91
CA ARG A 32 13.94 10.19 -6.68
C ARG A 32 12.98 11.29 -6.26
N ALA A 33 11.83 11.41 -6.93
CA ALA A 33 10.80 12.37 -6.54
C ALA A 33 10.34 12.14 -5.09
N ALA A 34 10.07 10.88 -4.71
CA ALA A 34 9.67 10.55 -3.34
C ALA A 34 10.74 10.91 -2.29
N GLN A 35 12.03 10.76 -2.60
CA GLN A 35 13.11 11.17 -1.69
C GLN A 35 13.12 12.69 -1.42
N GLU A 36 12.70 13.50 -2.39
CA GLU A 36 12.73 14.96 -2.32
C GLU A 36 11.44 15.57 -1.75
N ASN A 37 10.28 14.97 -2.05
CA ASN A 37 8.98 15.61 -1.82
C ASN A 37 7.89 14.73 -1.19
N ALA A 38 8.20 13.49 -0.79
CA ALA A 38 7.21 12.65 -0.11
C ALA A 38 6.75 13.27 1.22
N GLN A 39 5.46 13.13 1.49
CA GLN A 39 4.84 13.51 2.75
C GLN A 39 4.41 12.26 3.52
N TYR A 40 4.32 12.39 4.84
CA TYR A 40 3.82 11.31 5.68
C TYR A 40 2.29 11.35 5.70
N ASP A 41 1.66 10.38 5.01
CA ASP A 41 0.20 10.28 4.90
C ASP A 41 -0.45 9.46 6.03
N GLY A 42 0.35 8.85 6.92
CA GLY A 42 -0.12 8.00 8.01
C GLY A 42 0.44 6.58 7.96
N GLU A 43 0.04 5.76 8.95
CA GLU A 43 0.44 4.36 9.06
C GLU A 43 -0.42 3.45 8.18
N VAL A 44 0.22 2.57 7.41
CA VAL A 44 -0.49 1.50 6.71
C VAL A 44 -0.81 0.38 7.71
N VAL A 45 -2.02 0.39 8.25
CA VAL A 45 -2.48 -0.62 9.22
C VAL A 45 -2.78 -1.98 8.55
N THR A 46 -3.14 -2.00 7.27
CA THR A 46 -3.47 -3.23 6.55
C THR A 46 -3.34 -3.05 5.03
N LYS A 47 -2.83 -4.08 4.34
CA LYS A 47 -2.81 -4.16 2.87
C LYS A 47 -3.62 -5.39 2.42
N ILE A 48 -4.67 -5.18 1.63
CA ILE A 48 -5.54 -6.25 1.12
C ILE A 48 -5.29 -6.41 -0.37
N TYR A 49 -4.58 -7.47 -0.77
CA TYR A 49 -4.38 -7.83 -2.17
C TYR A 49 -5.58 -8.63 -2.67
N THR A 50 -6.42 -8.03 -3.52
CA THR A 50 -7.66 -8.68 -3.98
C THR A 50 -7.93 -8.44 -5.47
N PHE A 51 -8.14 -9.51 -6.24
CA PHE A 51 -9.04 -9.48 -7.39
C PHE A 51 -10.44 -9.42 -6.81
N VAL A 52 -11.10 -8.26 -6.85
CA VAL A 52 -12.25 -8.05 -5.99
C VAL A 52 -13.44 -8.90 -6.44
N ASN A 53 -13.62 -10.09 -5.86
CA ASN A 53 -14.97 -10.62 -5.68
C ASN A 53 -15.57 -9.87 -4.48
N ILE A 54 -16.16 -8.72 -4.79
CA ILE A 54 -16.78 -7.71 -3.91
C ILE A 54 -17.69 -8.34 -2.83
N SER A 55 -18.19 -9.56 -3.06
CA SER A 55 -19.05 -10.29 -2.13
C SER A 55 -18.40 -10.59 -0.77
N TRP A 56 -17.11 -10.95 -0.71
CA TRP A 56 -16.46 -11.29 0.57
C TRP A 56 -16.15 -10.04 1.40
N VAL A 57 -15.68 -8.96 0.75
CA VAL A 57 -15.47 -7.66 1.40
C VAL A 57 -16.78 -7.09 1.94
N LYS A 58 -17.89 -7.19 1.18
CA LYS A 58 -19.22 -6.82 1.66
C LYS A 58 -19.67 -7.64 2.87
N LYS A 59 -19.39 -8.95 2.90
CA LYS A 59 -19.68 -9.82 4.06
C LYS A 59 -18.86 -9.41 5.29
N LEU A 60 -17.57 -9.13 5.11
CA LEU A 60 -16.70 -8.67 6.19
C LEU A 60 -17.13 -7.31 6.72
N TYR A 61 -17.42 -6.34 5.83
CA TYR A 61 -17.95 -5.03 6.22
C TYR A 61 -19.26 -5.15 6.99
N ARG A 62 -20.22 -5.97 6.54
CA ARG A 62 -21.45 -6.22 7.29
C ARG A 62 -21.15 -6.78 8.68
N ARG A 63 -20.25 -7.76 8.79
CA ARG A 63 -19.91 -8.40 10.06
C ARG A 63 -19.26 -7.42 11.03
N ILE A 64 -18.36 -6.56 10.55
CA ILE A 64 -17.75 -5.49 11.34
C ILE A 64 -18.81 -4.44 11.73
N LYS A 65 -19.68 -4.03 10.80
CA LYS A 65 -20.78 -3.10 11.08
C LYS A 65 -21.74 -3.62 12.16
N TYR A 66 -22.08 -4.92 12.13
CA TYR A 66 -22.88 -5.59 13.15
C TYR A 66 -22.17 -5.60 14.52
N LEU A 67 -20.86 -5.89 14.54
CA LEU A 67 -20.07 -5.91 15.77
C LEU A 67 -19.91 -4.51 16.39
N MET A 68 -19.92 -3.45 15.57
CA MET A 68 -19.81 -2.07 16.02
C MET A 68 -21.17 -1.45 16.43
N GLY A 69 -22.27 -2.18 16.36
CA GLY A 69 -23.58 -1.71 16.84
C GLY A 69 -24.19 -0.53 16.07
N ILE A 70 -23.68 -0.22 14.88
CA ILE A 70 -24.17 0.88 14.05
C ILE A 70 -25.53 0.49 13.44
N LYS A 71 -26.62 0.85 14.13
CA LYS A 71 -28.00 0.79 13.59
C LYS A 71 -28.21 1.91 12.56
N GLU A 72 -29.07 1.64 11.58
CA GLU A 72 -29.44 2.55 10.47
C GLU A 72 -29.89 3.93 10.94
#